data_AF-A0A7S0ZDQ2-F1
#
_entry.id   AF-A0A7S0ZDQ2-F1
#
_cell.length_a   1.000
_cell.length_b   1.000
_cell.length_c   1.000
_cell.angle_alpha   90.00
_cell.angle_beta   90.00
_cell.angle_gamma   90.00
#
_symmetry.space_group_name_H-M   'P 1'
#
loop_
_entity.id
_entity.type
_entity.pdbx_description
1 polymer ?
#
loop_
_entity_poly.entity_id
_entity_poly.type
_entity_poly.pdbx_seq_one_letter_code
_entity_poly.pdbx_strand_id
1 'polypeptide(L)'
;MEKKSTLFTSTCFNVHSKHISRRLAKRLFIIFILLLLILLTLSWITIFSPNATNDKSYNNPTSAHRQNHSQVVLVTRYWGESQKDLIRLLQFIRHSAAMGIHSLVIGIHVQSDQTNAINVLRDELMSSGVDDQHGGVHVVPIQPWVGVTQPLNALIDFVASLQKNNDSSTETQQQQPKYVWFVSPEVTLLRSSLMRMVAHMDENTLVVGEALLGHTPPSALTSNESRSDFSVPLDGLTSPWNTCALWTLEMLLETHFPGVADLVDPPGMEEVAAIAQHQSIHGSTLRRAVLLFPRKSRHSKLLWAATSFSTTSDRGMKHAVKMKTKQSRARSILRSMNANNCTVNYILY
;
A
#
# COMPACT_ATOMS: atom_id res chain seq x y z
N MET A 1 -5.04 95.68 -32.62
CA MET A 1 -5.97 94.61 -33.04
C MET A 1 -5.44 93.31 -32.45
N GLU A 2 -5.89 92.88 -31.25
CA GLU A 2 -7.11 92.05 -31.02
C GLU A 2 -7.04 90.70 -31.76
N LYS A 3 -7.22 89.49 -31.19
CA LYS A 3 -7.81 88.94 -29.94
C LYS A 3 -7.18 87.53 -29.72
N LYS A 4 -6.70 87.15 -28.53
CA LYS A 4 -7.37 86.36 -27.45
C LYS A 4 -8.19 85.11 -27.88
N SER A 5 -7.75 83.91 -27.46
CA SER A 5 -8.32 83.10 -26.34
C SER A 5 -8.40 81.56 -26.55
N THR A 6 -7.93 80.82 -25.52
CA THR A 6 -8.43 79.53 -24.94
C THR A 6 -8.46 78.25 -25.81
N LEU A 7 -8.17 77.03 -25.34
CA LEU A 7 -8.50 76.38 -24.06
C LEU A 7 -7.60 75.14 -23.80
N PHE A 8 -7.13 75.00 -22.57
CA PHE A 8 -6.48 73.82 -21.98
C PHE A 8 -7.57 73.02 -21.26
N THR A 9 -7.68 71.69 -21.47
CA THR A 9 -8.04 70.63 -20.48
C THR A 9 -8.58 69.38 -21.20
N SER A 10 -7.96 68.21 -20.96
CA SER A 10 -8.63 66.95 -20.55
C SER A 10 -7.86 65.70 -21.01
N THR A 11 -6.91 65.23 -20.19
CA THR A 11 -6.26 63.91 -20.34
C THR A 11 -5.80 63.38 -18.98
N CYS A 12 -6.72 63.21 -18.02
CA CYS A 12 -6.40 62.52 -16.75
C CYS A 12 -7.39 61.42 -16.32
N PHE A 13 -8.47 61.14 -17.05
CA PHE A 13 -9.50 60.22 -16.55
C PHE A 13 -9.43 58.76 -17.04
N ASN A 14 -8.50 58.39 -17.93
CA ASN A 14 -8.57 57.09 -18.61
C ASN A 14 -7.59 55.99 -18.12
N VAL A 15 -6.72 56.29 -17.14
CA VAL A 15 -5.74 55.32 -16.62
C VAL A 15 -6.23 54.57 -15.37
N HIS A 16 -7.14 55.17 -14.59
CA HIS A 16 -7.63 54.57 -13.33
C HIS A 16 -8.65 53.43 -13.54
N SER A 17 -9.42 53.47 -14.63
CA SER A 17 -10.45 52.44 -14.93
C SER A 17 -9.84 51.08 -15.29
N LYS A 18 -8.71 51.06 -16.04
CA LYS A 18 -8.06 49.80 -16.47
C LYS A 18 -7.42 49.01 -15.32
N HIS A 19 -6.95 49.69 -14.27
CA HIS A 19 -6.32 49.02 -13.12
C HIS A 19 -7.34 48.35 -12.19
N ILE A 20 -8.52 48.95 -12.02
CA ILE A 20 -9.61 48.38 -11.20
C ILE A 20 -10.18 47.13 -11.88
N SER A 21 -10.35 47.16 -13.20
CA SER A 21 -10.83 46.01 -13.99
C SER A 21 -9.92 44.78 -13.85
N ARG A 22 -8.59 44.94 -13.87
CA ARG A 22 -7.64 43.82 -13.73
C ARG A 22 -7.64 43.19 -12.32
N ARG A 23 -7.82 43.99 -11.28
CA ARG A 23 -7.91 43.48 -9.89
C ARG A 23 -9.22 42.73 -9.66
N LEU A 24 -10.32 43.22 -10.23
CA LEU A 24 -11.62 42.55 -10.16
C LEU A 24 -11.59 41.22 -10.94
N ALA A 25 -11.02 41.20 -12.15
CA ALA A 25 -10.86 39.99 -12.95
C ALA A 25 -10.03 38.91 -12.23
N LYS A 26 -8.94 39.29 -11.55
CA LYS A 26 -8.15 38.34 -10.75
C LYS A 26 -8.94 37.76 -9.57
N ARG A 27 -9.74 38.58 -8.87
CA ARG A 27 -10.58 38.11 -7.77
C ARG A 27 -11.68 37.17 -8.24
N LEU A 28 -12.34 37.49 -9.35
CA LEU A 28 -13.36 36.64 -9.97
C LEU A 28 -12.78 35.30 -10.46
N PHE A 29 -11.56 35.32 -11.02
CA PHE A 29 -10.87 34.11 -11.44
C PHE A 29 -10.52 33.19 -10.25
N ILE A 30 -10.08 33.75 -9.13
CA ILE A 30 -9.80 32.98 -7.90
C ILE A 30 -11.10 32.37 -7.34
N ILE A 31 -12.20 33.15 -7.29
CA ILE A 31 -13.51 32.67 -6.84
C ILE A 31 -14.01 31.54 -7.76
N PHE A 32 -13.82 31.67 -9.07
CA PHE A 32 -14.18 30.62 -10.03
C PHE A 32 -13.41 29.32 -9.80
N ILE A 33 -12.09 29.38 -9.56
CA ILE A 33 -11.29 28.20 -9.22
C ILE A 33 -11.75 27.56 -7.91
N LEU A 34 -12.05 28.36 -6.89
CA LEU A 34 -12.56 27.85 -5.60
C LEU A 34 -13.92 27.17 -5.77
N LEU A 35 -14.84 27.75 -6.54
CA LEU A 35 -16.13 27.14 -6.84
C LEU A 35 -15.98 25.85 -7.66
N LEU A 36 -15.04 25.80 -8.60
CA LEU A 36 -14.73 24.58 -9.36
C LEU A 36 -14.19 23.48 -8.44
N LEU A 37 -13.31 23.80 -7.48
CA LEU A 37 -12.82 22.86 -6.48
C LEU A 37 -13.92 22.36 -5.53
N ILE A 38 -14.84 23.24 -5.12
CA ILE A 38 -16.02 22.87 -4.31
C ILE A 38 -16.94 21.94 -5.12
N LEU A 39 -17.20 22.23 -6.39
CA LEU A 39 -18.02 21.38 -7.25
C LEU A 39 -17.36 20.03 -7.54
N LEU A 40 -16.04 19.99 -7.71
CA LEU A 40 -15.28 18.74 -7.89
C LEU A 40 -15.29 17.88 -6.61
N THR A 41 -15.20 18.50 -5.43
CA THR A 41 -15.29 17.77 -4.15
C THR A 41 -16.71 17.27 -3.87
N LEU A 42 -17.75 18.07 -4.17
CA LEU A 42 -19.15 17.64 -4.05
C LEU A 42 -19.53 16.54 -5.06
N SER A 43 -19.01 16.60 -6.29
CA SER A 43 -19.17 15.55 -7.30
C SER A 43 -18.42 14.27 -6.92
N TRP A 44 -17.26 14.40 -6.27
CA TRP A 44 -16.56 13.26 -5.68
C TRP A 44 -17.36 12.58 -4.57
N ILE A 45 -18.03 13.35 -3.70
CA ILE A 45 -18.86 12.82 -2.61
C ILE A 45 -20.09 12.07 -3.16
N THR A 46 -20.68 12.51 -4.27
CA THR A 46 -21.86 11.84 -4.85
C THR A 46 -21.51 10.64 -5.74
N ILE A 47 -20.33 10.63 -6.38
CA ILE A 47 -19.89 9.51 -7.24
C ILE A 47 -19.19 8.41 -6.41
N PHE A 48 -18.55 8.75 -5.29
CA PHE A 48 -17.85 7.82 -4.40
C PHE A 48 -18.46 7.70 -3.00
N SER A 49 -19.71 8.11 -2.79
CA SER A 49 -20.48 7.58 -1.67
C SER A 49 -20.63 6.08 -1.91
N PRO A 50 -20.05 5.20 -1.07
CA PRO A 50 -20.19 3.78 -1.25
C PRO A 50 -21.67 3.47 -1.00
N ASN A 51 -22.44 3.35 -2.08
CA ASN A 51 -23.57 2.44 -2.07
C ASN A 51 -22.96 1.09 -1.69
N ALA A 52 -23.05 0.78 -0.39
CA ALA A 52 -22.83 -0.53 0.16
C ALA A 52 -23.74 -1.46 -0.64
N THR A 53 -23.18 -2.04 -1.70
CA THR A 53 -23.81 -3.15 -2.39
C THR A 53 -24.01 -4.20 -1.32
N ASN A 54 -25.27 -4.41 -0.96
CA ASN A 54 -25.75 -5.45 -0.06
C ASN A 54 -25.29 -6.80 -0.62
N ASP A 55 -24.05 -7.19 -0.30
CA ASP A 55 -23.50 -8.50 -0.56
C ASP A 55 -24.08 -9.43 0.52
N LYS A 56 -25.34 -9.82 0.33
CA LYS A 56 -26.17 -10.58 1.28
C LYS A 56 -25.71 -12.04 1.50
N SER A 57 -24.48 -12.42 1.15
CA SER A 57 -23.99 -13.79 1.34
C SER A 57 -22.79 -13.95 2.28
N TYR A 58 -22.35 -12.90 2.98
CA TYR A 58 -21.44 -13.08 4.11
C TYR A 58 -22.25 -13.14 5.40
N ASN A 59 -22.50 -14.38 5.86
CA ASN A 59 -23.03 -14.69 7.18
C ASN A 59 -22.31 -13.81 8.23
N ASN A 60 -23.08 -13.24 9.16
CA ASN A 60 -22.58 -12.45 10.27
C ASN A 60 -21.30 -13.09 10.85
N PRO A 61 -20.12 -12.48 10.69
CA PRO A 61 -18.90 -13.04 11.22
C PRO A 61 -19.06 -13.14 12.74
N THR A 62 -18.89 -14.36 13.26
CA THR A 62 -18.89 -14.64 14.70
C THR A 62 -17.93 -13.70 15.42
N SER A 63 -18.16 -13.43 16.71
CA SER A 63 -17.32 -12.54 17.54
C SER A 63 -15.82 -12.85 17.44
N ALA A 64 -15.45 -14.11 17.25
CA ALA A 64 -14.09 -14.57 17.02
C ALA A 64 -13.41 -13.94 15.78
N HIS A 65 -14.14 -13.73 14.69
CA HIS A 65 -13.58 -13.10 13.48
C HIS A 65 -13.34 -11.59 13.62
N ARG A 66 -14.08 -10.90 14.50
CA ARG A 66 -13.81 -9.48 14.78
C ARG A 66 -12.52 -9.28 15.56
N GLN A 67 -12.11 -10.25 16.38
CA GLN A 67 -10.94 -10.14 17.24
C GLN A 67 -9.62 -10.18 16.44
N ASN A 68 -9.52 -11.05 15.44
CA ASN A 68 -8.25 -11.25 14.71
C ASN A 68 -7.74 -10.01 13.94
N HIS A 69 -8.61 -9.07 13.60
CA HIS A 69 -8.24 -7.86 12.85
C HIS A 69 -7.41 -6.88 13.68
N SER A 70 -7.64 -6.86 15.00
CA SER A 70 -6.90 -5.98 15.91
C SER A 70 -5.44 -6.40 16.08
N GLN A 71 -5.09 -7.63 15.68
CA GLN A 71 -3.72 -8.17 15.73
C GLN A 71 -2.94 -7.96 14.42
N VAL A 72 -3.53 -7.29 13.43
CA VAL A 72 -2.88 -7.01 12.14
C VAL A 72 -2.34 -5.59 12.14
N VAL A 73 -1.04 -5.45 11.87
CA VAL A 73 -0.41 -4.16 11.63
C VAL A 73 -0.18 -3.99 10.13
N LEU A 74 -0.76 -2.94 9.55
CA LEU A 74 -0.53 -2.58 8.15
C LEU A 74 0.83 -1.91 8.03
N VAL A 75 1.65 -2.34 7.06
CA VAL A 75 3.00 -1.81 6.87
C VAL A 75 3.20 -1.40 5.42
N THR A 76 3.76 -0.21 5.24
CA THR A 76 4.11 0.29 3.91
C THR A 76 5.42 1.08 3.92
N ARG A 77 5.92 1.35 2.73
CA ARG A 77 7.17 2.08 2.48
C ARG A 77 6.89 3.25 1.56
N TYR A 78 7.57 4.37 1.82
CA TYR A 78 7.44 5.58 1.05
C TYR A 78 8.81 6.17 0.72
N TRP A 79 9.06 6.33 -0.58
CA TRP A 79 10.35 6.81 -1.09
C TRP A 79 10.45 8.33 -1.16
N GLY A 80 9.33 9.03 -1.40
CA GLY A 80 9.30 10.51 -1.39
C GLY A 80 9.77 11.20 -2.67
N GLU A 81 9.62 10.56 -3.82
CA GLU A 81 10.02 11.13 -5.12
C GLU A 81 9.10 12.23 -5.65
N SER A 82 7.79 12.18 -5.33
CA SER A 82 6.83 13.09 -5.94
C SER A 82 5.62 13.41 -5.07
N GLN A 83 5.07 14.62 -5.24
CA GLN A 83 3.83 15.02 -4.57
C GLN A 83 2.63 14.14 -4.95
N LYS A 84 2.63 13.59 -6.16
CA LYS A 84 1.60 12.63 -6.59
C LYS A 84 1.64 11.35 -5.75
N ASP A 85 2.82 10.90 -5.36
CA ASP A 85 2.97 9.71 -4.51
C ASP A 85 2.61 10.05 -3.06
N LEU A 86 2.89 11.26 -2.58
CA LEU A 86 2.46 11.70 -1.25
C LEU A 86 0.93 11.72 -1.15
N ILE A 87 0.24 12.30 -2.13
CA ILE A 87 -1.24 12.30 -2.19
C ILE A 87 -1.79 10.87 -2.18
N ARG A 88 -1.14 9.94 -2.91
CA ARG A 88 -1.52 8.53 -2.90
C ARG A 88 -1.35 7.90 -1.53
N LEU A 89 -0.24 8.19 -0.84
CA LEU A 89 0.00 7.72 0.53
C LEU A 89 -1.08 8.24 1.49
N LEU A 90 -1.45 9.52 1.42
CA LEU A 90 -2.51 10.11 2.25
C LEU A 90 -3.87 9.44 2.01
N GLN A 91 -4.22 9.17 0.74
CA GLN A 91 -5.43 8.42 0.40
C GLN A 91 -5.39 6.99 0.95
N PHE A 92 -4.24 6.33 0.85
CA PHE A 92 -4.03 4.99 1.40
C PHE A 92 -4.24 4.96 2.92
N ILE A 93 -3.70 5.95 3.66
CA ILE A 93 -3.91 6.09 5.10
C ILE A 93 -5.40 6.21 5.42
N ARG A 94 -6.12 7.12 4.76
CA ARG A 94 -7.57 7.32 4.98
C ARG A 94 -8.38 6.07 4.68
N HIS A 95 -8.06 5.35 3.61
CA HIS A 95 -8.71 4.08 3.28
C HIS A 95 -8.43 2.99 4.32
N SER A 96 -7.20 2.91 4.83
CA SER A 96 -6.86 1.94 5.88
C SER A 96 -7.64 2.21 7.18
N ALA A 97 -7.75 3.48 7.58
CA ALA A 97 -8.55 3.88 8.74
C ALA A 97 -10.04 3.54 8.54
N ALA A 98 -10.60 3.83 7.36
CA ALA A 98 -11.98 3.48 7.01
C ALA A 98 -12.24 1.96 7.00
N MET A 99 -11.21 1.14 6.81
CA MET A 99 -11.30 -0.32 6.93
C MET A 99 -11.30 -0.84 8.37
N GLY A 100 -11.07 0.03 9.36
CA GLY A 100 -10.88 -0.34 10.76
C GLY A 100 -9.50 -0.93 11.03
N ILE A 101 -8.49 -0.59 10.23
CA ILE A 101 -7.10 -0.88 10.57
C ILE A 101 -6.71 0.06 11.69
N HIS A 102 -6.36 -0.52 12.84
CA HIS A 102 -6.02 0.24 14.04
C HIS A 102 -4.57 0.72 14.03
N SER A 103 -3.65 -0.04 13.41
CA SER A 103 -2.24 0.31 13.37
C SER A 103 -1.65 0.26 11.97
N LEU A 104 -1.00 1.35 11.59
CA LEU A 104 -0.30 1.52 10.32
C LEU A 104 1.12 2.01 10.59
N VAL A 105 2.12 1.30 10.06
CA VAL A 105 3.53 1.71 10.11
C VAL A 105 4.01 2.08 8.72
N ILE A 106 4.66 3.24 8.60
CA ILE A 106 5.12 3.80 7.33
C ILE A 106 6.62 4.08 7.43
N GLY A 107 7.43 3.34 6.67
CA GLY A 107 8.86 3.62 6.53
C GLY A 107 9.12 4.72 5.52
N ILE A 108 9.75 5.83 5.94
CA ILE A 108 10.09 6.96 5.08
C ILE A 108 11.58 6.95 4.74
N HIS A 109 11.91 7.01 3.45
CA HIS A 109 13.28 7.15 2.99
C HIS A 109 13.77 8.59 3.16
N VAL A 110 14.30 8.90 4.36
CA VAL A 110 14.67 10.27 4.76
C VAL A 110 15.60 10.95 3.75
N GLN A 111 16.57 10.22 3.19
CA GLN A 111 17.57 10.78 2.29
C GLN A 111 17.02 11.13 0.90
N SER A 112 15.96 10.46 0.45
CA SER A 112 15.37 10.67 -0.88
C SER A 112 14.03 11.41 -0.84
N ASP A 113 13.48 11.67 0.35
CA ASP A 113 12.19 12.32 0.48
C ASP A 113 12.25 13.82 0.14
N GLN A 114 11.73 14.15 -1.04
CA GLN A 114 11.59 15.53 -1.54
C GLN A 114 10.26 16.16 -1.17
N THR A 115 9.36 15.40 -0.54
CA THR A 115 7.99 15.82 -0.26
C THR A 115 7.77 16.28 1.17
N ASN A 116 8.79 16.14 2.03
CA ASN A 116 8.72 16.46 3.45
C ASN A 116 7.61 15.64 4.15
N ALA A 117 7.46 14.37 3.77
CA ALA A 117 6.34 13.52 4.15
C ALA A 117 6.22 13.35 5.67
N ILE A 118 7.34 13.27 6.40
CA ILE A 118 7.31 13.15 7.87
C ILE A 118 6.53 14.30 8.52
N ASN A 119 6.82 15.53 8.09
CA ASN A 119 6.16 16.71 8.66
C ASN A 119 4.70 16.79 8.19
N VAL A 120 4.43 16.53 6.91
CA VAL A 120 3.06 16.51 6.38
C VAL A 120 2.19 15.48 7.08
N LEU A 121 2.70 14.27 7.29
CA LEU A 121 1.99 13.21 7.99
C LEU A 121 1.75 13.57 9.45
N ARG A 122 2.73 14.17 10.14
CA ARG A 122 2.55 14.65 11.51
C ARG A 122 1.41 15.67 11.59
N ASP A 123 1.40 16.66 10.71
CA ASP A 123 0.40 17.73 10.71
C ASP A 123 -1.01 17.19 10.37
N GLU A 124 -1.11 16.27 9.41
CA GLU A 124 -2.36 15.60 9.05
C GLU A 124 -2.90 14.75 10.22
N LEU A 125 -2.03 14.01 10.92
CA LEU A 125 -2.44 13.17 12.04
C LEU A 125 -2.92 14.01 13.23
N MET A 126 -2.20 15.08 13.57
CA MET A 126 -2.56 16.01 14.64
C MET A 126 -3.87 16.74 14.35
N SER A 127 -4.08 17.17 13.10
CA SER A 127 -5.31 17.88 12.70
C SER A 127 -6.54 16.97 12.60
N SER A 128 -6.34 15.69 12.34
CA SER A 128 -7.44 14.72 12.19
C SER A 128 -8.03 14.25 13.53
N GLY A 129 -7.43 14.62 14.67
CA GLY A 129 -7.84 14.12 15.98
C GLY A 129 -7.75 12.60 16.09
N VAL A 130 -6.91 11.97 15.26
CA VAL A 130 -6.59 10.54 15.34
C VAL A 130 -5.73 10.38 16.58
N ASP A 131 -6.40 10.25 17.72
CA ASP A 131 -5.80 10.18 19.05
C ASP A 131 -4.88 8.95 19.17
N ASP A 132 -3.78 9.12 19.88
CA ASP A 132 -2.67 8.18 20.04
C ASP A 132 -3.10 6.85 20.72
N GLN A 133 -4.30 6.83 21.32
CA GLN A 133 -4.72 5.78 22.24
C GLN A 133 -5.25 4.48 21.61
N HIS A 134 -5.42 4.40 20.28
CA HIS A 134 -6.03 3.22 19.63
C HIS A 134 -5.25 2.61 18.46
N GLY A 135 -3.92 2.77 18.45
CA GLY A 135 -3.01 2.02 17.57
C GLY A 135 -2.43 2.79 16.37
N GLY A 136 -2.83 4.06 16.18
CA GLY A 136 -2.34 5.12 15.29
C GLY A 136 -1.56 4.82 13.98
N VAL A 137 -1.06 5.91 13.42
CA VAL A 137 -0.17 5.90 12.25
C VAL A 137 1.24 6.22 12.74
N HIS A 138 2.13 5.25 12.62
CA HIS A 138 3.52 5.37 13.03
C HIS A 138 4.40 5.68 11.83
N VAL A 139 5.15 6.78 11.91
CA VAL A 139 6.09 7.19 10.87
C VAL A 139 7.50 6.83 11.32
N VAL A 140 8.14 5.92 10.59
CA VAL A 140 9.48 5.41 10.89
C VAL A 140 10.46 6.04 9.90
N PRO A 141 11.30 7.01 10.32
CA PRO A 141 12.39 7.49 9.49
C PRO A 141 13.44 6.39 9.31
N ILE A 142 13.75 6.03 8.07
CA ILE A 142 14.73 4.99 7.76
C ILE A 142 15.97 5.64 7.14
N GLN A 143 17.09 5.51 7.83
CA GLN A 143 18.40 5.96 7.38
C GLN A 143 19.53 5.11 8.02
N PRO A 144 20.51 4.60 7.24
CA PRO A 144 20.52 4.61 5.78
C PRO A 144 19.45 3.68 5.21
N TRP A 145 18.90 3.98 4.04
CA TRP A 145 18.04 3.06 3.30
C TRP A 145 18.89 2.32 2.26
N VAL A 146 19.29 1.09 2.59
CA VAL A 146 20.17 0.30 1.72
C VAL A 146 19.39 -0.90 1.18
N GLY A 147 19.33 -1.02 -0.15
CA GLY A 147 18.63 -2.13 -0.81
C GLY A 147 17.11 -2.14 -0.56
N VAL A 148 16.53 -3.33 -0.63
CA VAL A 148 15.11 -3.60 -0.42
C VAL A 148 14.82 -4.26 0.93
N THR A 149 15.77 -5.00 1.52
CA THR A 149 15.51 -5.80 2.74
C THR A 149 15.64 -4.99 4.01
N GLN A 150 16.69 -4.17 4.15
CA GLN A 150 16.93 -3.33 5.31
C GLN A 150 15.71 -2.49 5.75
N PRO A 151 15.00 -1.76 4.86
CA PRO A 151 13.85 -0.98 5.28
C PRO A 151 12.68 -1.86 5.74
N LEU A 152 12.52 -3.08 5.20
CA LEU A 152 11.48 -4.00 5.65
C LEU A 152 11.80 -4.55 7.03
N ASN A 153 13.07 -4.91 7.26
CA ASN A 153 13.54 -5.44 8.54
C ASN A 153 13.42 -4.39 9.64
N ALA A 154 13.78 -3.13 9.36
CA ALA A 154 13.57 -2.02 10.29
C ALA A 154 12.09 -1.83 10.67
N LEU A 155 11.17 -2.02 9.72
CA LEU A 155 9.73 -1.94 9.99
C LEU A 155 9.23 -3.13 10.80
N ILE A 156 9.74 -4.33 10.57
CA ILE A 156 9.43 -5.51 11.38
C ILE A 156 9.88 -5.30 12.84
N ASP A 157 11.11 -4.83 13.03
CA ASP A 157 11.65 -4.53 14.37
C ASP A 157 10.83 -3.46 15.08
N PHE A 158 10.41 -2.44 14.34
CA PHE A 158 9.51 -1.42 14.87
C PHE A 158 8.18 -2.01 15.31
N VAL A 159 7.53 -2.84 14.47
CA VAL A 159 6.27 -3.50 14.83
C VAL A 159 6.44 -4.39 16.07
N ALA A 160 7.55 -5.13 16.16
CA ALA A 160 7.86 -5.94 17.33
C ALA A 160 8.08 -5.09 18.60
N SER A 161 8.65 -3.90 18.47
CA SER A 161 8.80 -2.98 19.60
C SER A 161 7.46 -2.48 20.17
N LEU A 162 6.42 -2.40 19.34
CA LEU A 162 5.06 -2.06 19.80
C LEU A 162 4.51 -3.13 20.77
N GLN A 163 4.96 -4.38 20.69
CA GLN A 163 4.56 -5.43 21.63
C GLN A 163 5.14 -5.20 23.04
N LYS A 164 6.38 -4.70 23.12
CA LYS A 164 7.13 -4.57 24.38
C LYS A 164 6.65 -3.41 25.24
N ASN A 165 6.13 -2.36 24.62
CA ASN A 165 5.71 -1.15 25.34
C ASN A 165 4.33 -1.28 26.02
N ASN A 166 3.59 -2.36 25.77
CA ASN A 166 2.26 -2.61 26.35
C ASN A 166 2.34 -3.35 27.69
N ASP A 167 3.17 -2.85 28.62
CA ASP A 167 3.37 -3.44 29.94
C ASP A 167 2.10 -3.33 30.83
N SER A 168 1.29 -4.39 30.77
CA SER A 168 0.61 -5.14 31.86
C SER A 168 -0.24 -4.43 32.92
N SER A 169 -0.36 -3.10 32.96
CA SER A 169 -0.95 -2.39 34.11
C SER A 169 -2.27 -1.66 33.84
N THR A 170 -2.70 -1.56 32.58
CA THR A 170 -4.00 -0.98 32.21
C THR A 170 -4.85 -2.00 31.44
N GLU A 171 -6.02 -2.32 32.00
CA GLU A 171 -7.03 -3.30 31.54
C GLU A 171 -7.55 -3.13 30.10
N THR A 172 -7.10 -2.12 29.36
CA THR A 172 -7.35 -2.01 27.93
C THR A 172 -6.56 -3.10 27.20
N GLN A 173 -7.23 -4.24 26.95
CA GLN A 173 -6.78 -5.40 26.16
C GLN A 173 -6.43 -5.01 24.72
N GLN A 174 -5.37 -4.23 24.51
CA GLN A 174 -4.83 -4.03 23.18
C GLN A 174 -4.11 -5.32 22.78
N GLN A 175 -4.73 -6.10 21.91
CA GLN A 175 -4.18 -7.39 21.51
C GLN A 175 -2.82 -7.19 20.83
N GLN A 176 -1.84 -7.99 21.23
CA GLN A 176 -0.50 -7.91 20.65
C GLN A 176 -0.55 -8.18 19.14
N PRO A 177 0.21 -7.42 18.33
CA PRO A 177 0.41 -7.71 16.92
C PRO A 177 0.81 -9.17 16.72
N LYS A 178 0.05 -9.89 15.89
CA LYS A 178 0.35 -11.26 15.47
C LYS A 178 0.76 -11.31 14.01
N TYR A 179 0.23 -10.40 13.20
CA TYR A 179 0.44 -10.39 11.76
C TYR A 179 0.92 -9.04 11.26
N VAL A 180 1.80 -9.07 10.25
CA VAL A 180 2.24 -7.89 9.50
C VAL A 180 1.68 -7.95 8.10
N TRP A 181 0.90 -6.95 7.71
CA TRP A 181 0.35 -6.85 6.37
C TRP A 181 1.16 -5.86 5.54
N PHE A 182 2.07 -6.35 4.69
CA PHE A 182 2.76 -5.50 3.74
C PHE A 182 1.84 -5.17 2.57
N VAL A 183 1.61 -3.88 2.34
CA VAL A 183 0.83 -3.40 1.19
C VAL A 183 1.46 -2.17 0.56
N SER A 184 1.53 -2.17 -0.77
CA SER A 184 1.91 -0.99 -1.54
C SER A 184 0.77 0.04 -1.56
N PRO A 185 1.06 1.37 -1.47
CA PRO A 185 0.05 2.40 -1.66
C PRO A 185 -0.57 2.41 -3.06
N GLU A 186 -0.02 1.64 -4.02
CA GLU A 186 -0.57 1.45 -5.35
C GLU A 186 -1.69 0.40 -5.44
N VAL A 187 -1.94 -0.33 -4.35
CA VAL A 187 -2.99 -1.36 -4.26
C VAL A 187 -4.25 -0.76 -3.65
N THR A 188 -5.41 -1.11 -4.21
CA THR A 188 -6.69 -0.80 -3.60
C THR A 188 -6.90 -1.69 -2.38
N LEU A 189 -6.92 -1.11 -1.18
CA LEU A 189 -7.18 -1.86 0.04
C LEU A 189 -8.65 -2.31 0.10
N LEU A 190 -8.86 -3.60 0.36
CA LEU A 190 -10.18 -4.18 0.52
C LEU A 190 -10.26 -4.94 1.85
N ARG A 191 -11.25 -4.61 2.68
CA ARG A 191 -11.48 -5.34 3.94
C ARG A 191 -11.73 -6.82 3.71
N SER A 192 -12.48 -7.18 2.67
CA SER A 192 -12.75 -8.58 2.35
C SER A 192 -11.47 -9.35 1.99
N SER A 193 -10.49 -8.70 1.38
CA SER A 193 -9.17 -9.29 1.10
C SER A 193 -8.40 -9.61 2.36
N LEU A 194 -8.33 -8.66 3.30
CA LEU A 194 -7.73 -8.92 4.60
C LEU A 194 -8.43 -10.08 5.32
N MET A 195 -9.77 -10.07 5.37
CA MET A 195 -10.55 -11.14 6.02
C MET A 195 -10.23 -12.51 5.40
N ARG A 196 -10.12 -12.58 4.06
CA ARG A 196 -9.74 -13.82 3.36
C ARG A 196 -8.32 -14.26 3.70
N MET A 197 -7.35 -13.36 3.73
CA MET A 197 -5.97 -13.72 4.10
C MET A 197 -5.88 -14.19 5.55
N VAL A 198 -6.53 -13.50 6.48
CA VAL A 198 -6.62 -13.90 7.89
C VAL A 198 -7.29 -15.27 8.06
N ALA A 199 -8.31 -15.57 7.27
CA ALA A 199 -8.99 -16.87 7.33
C ALA A 199 -8.11 -18.06 6.88
N HIS A 200 -6.99 -17.79 6.20
CA HIS A 200 -6.01 -18.80 5.79
C HIS A 200 -4.72 -18.77 6.62
N MET A 201 -4.68 -17.97 7.70
CA MET A 201 -3.59 -18.00 8.67
C MET A 201 -3.87 -19.05 9.74
N ASP A 202 -2.89 -19.92 9.98
CA ASP A 202 -2.83 -20.89 11.07
C ASP A 202 -1.42 -20.89 11.70
N GLU A 203 -1.19 -21.74 12.70
CA GLU A 203 0.11 -21.86 13.40
C GLU A 203 1.27 -22.34 12.50
N ASN A 204 0.99 -22.82 11.30
CA ASN A 204 1.96 -23.31 10.33
C ASN A 204 2.09 -22.42 9.09
N THR A 205 1.37 -21.29 9.06
CA THR A 205 1.33 -20.40 7.92
C THR A 205 2.28 -19.24 8.13
N LEU A 206 3.32 -19.17 7.29
CA LEU A 206 4.30 -18.10 7.29
C LEU A 206 3.71 -16.85 6.62
N VAL A 207 3.08 -17.03 5.46
CA VAL A 207 2.61 -15.92 4.63
C VAL A 207 1.39 -16.32 3.81
N VAL A 208 0.43 -15.41 3.71
CA VAL A 208 -0.69 -15.46 2.78
C VAL A 208 -0.71 -14.20 1.94
N GLY A 209 -0.76 -14.33 0.62
CA GLY A 209 -0.92 -13.20 -0.29
C GLY A 209 -2.12 -13.37 -1.20
N GLU A 210 -2.60 -12.25 -1.73
CA GLU A 210 -3.62 -12.26 -2.78
C GLU A 210 -2.97 -12.08 -4.15
N ALA A 211 -3.35 -12.93 -5.10
CA ALA A 211 -2.80 -12.88 -6.45
C ALA A 211 -3.15 -11.54 -7.12
N LEU A 212 -2.09 -10.81 -7.49
CA LEU A 212 -2.16 -9.60 -8.30
C LEU A 212 -1.98 -9.92 -9.79
N LEU A 213 -2.36 -8.97 -10.65
CA LEU A 213 -2.04 -9.04 -12.08
C LEU A 213 -0.55 -9.33 -12.29
N GLY A 214 -0.26 -10.39 -13.04
CA GLY A 214 1.10 -10.86 -13.35
C GLY A 214 1.50 -12.16 -12.67
N HIS A 215 0.77 -12.64 -11.65
CA HIS A 215 0.99 -13.99 -11.13
C HIS A 215 0.57 -15.05 -12.16
N THR A 216 1.23 -16.21 -12.13
CA THR A 216 0.87 -17.33 -13.00
C THR A 216 -0.49 -17.90 -12.56
N PRO A 217 -1.52 -17.90 -13.42
CA PRO A 217 -2.84 -18.37 -13.04
C PRO A 217 -2.83 -19.89 -12.83
N PRO A 218 -3.69 -20.40 -11.93
CA PRO A 218 -3.89 -21.83 -11.70
C PRO A 218 -4.11 -22.65 -12.97
N SER A 219 -4.86 -22.13 -13.94
CA SER A 219 -5.13 -22.80 -15.23
C SER A 219 -3.87 -23.05 -16.08
N ALA A 220 -2.79 -22.29 -15.87
CA ALA A 220 -1.51 -22.52 -16.52
C ALA A 220 -0.64 -23.56 -15.79
N LEU A 221 -1.06 -23.99 -14.59
CA LEU A 221 -0.28 -24.85 -13.70
C LEU A 221 -0.91 -26.24 -13.50
N THR A 222 -2.22 -26.37 -13.69
CA THR A 222 -2.94 -27.64 -13.56
C THR A 222 -3.98 -27.78 -14.66
N SER A 223 -4.07 -28.98 -15.25
CA SER A 223 -5.15 -29.37 -16.17
C SER A 223 -6.46 -29.68 -15.44
N ASN A 224 -6.45 -29.68 -14.11
CA ASN A 224 -7.56 -30.12 -13.29
C ASN A 224 -8.14 -28.94 -12.50
N GLU A 225 -8.96 -28.13 -13.16
CA GLU A 225 -9.61 -26.91 -12.62
C GLU A 225 -10.53 -27.19 -11.40
N SER A 226 -10.80 -28.47 -11.11
CA SER A 226 -11.63 -28.90 -9.99
C SER A 226 -10.93 -28.81 -8.63
N ARG A 227 -9.59 -28.85 -8.57
CA ARG A 227 -8.85 -28.78 -7.31
C ARG A 227 -8.83 -27.35 -6.78
N SER A 228 -9.42 -27.15 -5.60
CA SER A 228 -9.39 -25.86 -4.91
C SER A 228 -8.07 -25.56 -4.21
N ASP A 229 -7.25 -26.59 -3.95
CA ASP A 229 -5.93 -26.46 -3.30
C ASP A 229 -4.91 -27.41 -3.94
N PHE A 230 -3.74 -26.85 -4.28
CA PHE A 230 -2.59 -27.60 -4.79
C PHE A 230 -1.28 -26.85 -4.53
N SER A 231 -0.18 -27.59 -4.43
CA SER A 231 1.15 -27.04 -4.20
C SER A 231 1.91 -26.88 -5.52
N VAL A 232 2.63 -25.77 -5.67
CA VAL A 232 3.47 -25.46 -6.84
C VAL A 232 4.87 -25.03 -6.40
N PRO A 233 5.89 -25.13 -7.26
CA PRO A 233 7.22 -24.60 -6.95
C PRO A 233 7.19 -23.11 -6.63
N LEU A 234 7.98 -22.70 -5.63
CA LEU A 234 8.20 -21.30 -5.30
C LEU A 234 9.03 -20.62 -6.41
N ASP A 235 8.51 -19.55 -7.00
CA ASP A 235 9.23 -18.72 -7.95
C ASP A 235 8.77 -17.24 -7.88
N GLY A 236 9.21 -16.44 -8.85
CA GLY A 236 8.89 -15.01 -8.88
C GLY A 236 7.44 -14.65 -9.24
N LEU A 237 6.66 -15.59 -9.78
CA LEU A 237 5.26 -15.42 -10.19
C LEU A 237 4.29 -16.29 -9.38
N THR A 238 4.79 -17.22 -8.57
CA THR A 238 4.01 -18.04 -7.65
C THR A 238 4.12 -17.61 -6.19
N SER A 239 5.12 -16.80 -5.84
CA SER A 239 5.30 -16.27 -4.48
C SER A 239 4.23 -15.22 -4.12
N PRO A 240 3.74 -15.22 -2.86
CA PRO A 240 3.00 -14.10 -2.28
C PRO A 240 3.84 -12.81 -2.25
N TRP A 241 3.60 -11.88 -3.17
CA TRP A 241 4.37 -10.63 -3.22
C TRP A 241 4.04 -9.70 -2.05
N ASN A 242 5.06 -9.10 -1.41
CA ASN A 242 4.94 -8.03 -0.40
C ASN A 242 4.18 -6.78 -0.87
N THR A 243 3.78 -6.73 -2.14
CA THR A 243 2.85 -5.71 -2.64
C THR A 243 1.47 -5.85 -1.99
N CYS A 244 1.07 -7.07 -1.59
CA CYS A 244 -0.13 -7.36 -0.79
C CYS A 244 0.02 -8.76 -0.15
N ALA A 245 0.78 -8.85 0.94
CA ALA A 245 1.01 -10.11 1.65
C ALA A 245 0.95 -9.93 3.17
N LEU A 246 0.23 -10.83 3.82
CA LEU A 246 0.09 -10.94 5.26
C LEU A 246 1.06 -11.99 5.77
N TRP A 247 1.91 -11.63 6.72
CA TRP A 247 2.94 -12.48 7.32
C TRP A 247 2.67 -12.73 8.80
N THR A 248 3.07 -13.89 9.29
CA THR A 248 3.12 -14.18 10.73
C THR A 248 4.34 -13.48 11.33
N LEU A 249 4.11 -12.52 12.23
CA LEU A 249 5.16 -11.66 12.77
C LEU A 249 6.22 -12.46 13.54
N GLU A 250 5.78 -13.38 14.40
CA GLU A 250 6.67 -14.23 15.20
C GLU A 250 7.64 -15.02 14.32
N MET A 251 7.13 -15.70 13.29
CA MET A 251 7.97 -16.43 12.35
C MET A 251 8.93 -15.49 11.62
N LEU A 252 8.43 -14.36 11.11
CA LEU A 252 9.27 -13.42 10.37
C LEU A 252 10.40 -12.81 11.23
N LEU A 253 10.21 -12.68 12.55
CA LEU A 253 11.24 -12.24 13.48
C LEU A 253 12.35 -13.26 13.73
N GLU A 254 12.15 -14.54 13.40
CA GLU A 254 13.20 -15.57 13.57
C GLU A 254 14.37 -15.33 12.62
N THR A 255 14.14 -14.78 11.42
CA THR A 255 15.18 -14.61 10.40
C THR A 255 15.17 -13.28 9.66
N HIS A 256 14.09 -12.51 9.77
CA HIS A 256 13.81 -11.31 8.95
C HIS A 256 13.81 -11.60 7.44
N PHE A 257 13.77 -10.56 6.60
CA PHE A 257 14.00 -10.70 5.15
C PHE A 257 15.50 -10.85 4.86
N PRO A 258 15.94 -11.90 4.14
CA PRO A 258 17.37 -12.16 3.93
C PRO A 258 17.99 -11.24 2.87
N GLY A 259 19.17 -10.69 3.18
CA GLY A 259 19.90 -9.75 2.30
C GLY A 259 20.33 -10.31 0.94
N VAL A 260 20.20 -11.61 0.68
CA VAL A 260 20.45 -12.20 -0.65
C VAL A 260 19.57 -11.56 -1.75
N ALA A 261 18.39 -11.05 -1.38
CA ALA A 261 17.50 -10.32 -2.28
C ALA A 261 18.06 -8.95 -2.71
N ASP A 262 19.05 -8.41 -1.98
CA ASP A 262 19.77 -7.19 -2.36
C ASP A 262 20.93 -7.49 -3.32
N LEU A 263 21.34 -8.76 -3.45
CA LEU A 263 22.47 -9.18 -4.28
C LEU A 263 22.09 -9.50 -5.73
N VAL A 264 20.80 -9.56 -6.05
CA VAL A 264 20.30 -9.74 -7.43
C VAL A 264 20.10 -8.39 -8.12
N ASP A 265 20.18 -8.37 -9.46
CA ASP A 265 20.00 -7.15 -10.26
C ASP A 265 18.73 -7.22 -11.15
N PRO A 266 17.78 -6.28 -11.02
CA PRO A 266 17.69 -5.30 -9.93
C PRO A 266 17.31 -5.95 -8.59
N PRO A 267 17.67 -5.36 -7.43
CA PRO A 267 17.28 -5.87 -6.11
C PRO A 267 15.77 -6.12 -5.97
N GLY A 268 15.38 -7.09 -5.16
CA GLY A 268 13.97 -7.46 -4.95
C GLY A 268 13.74 -8.96 -4.79
N MET A 269 12.46 -9.33 -4.72
CA MET A 269 12.02 -10.71 -4.47
C MET A 269 12.43 -11.22 -3.08
N GLU A 270 12.48 -10.31 -2.12
CA GLU A 270 12.74 -10.59 -0.72
C GLU A 270 11.75 -11.61 -0.14
N GLU A 271 10.51 -11.65 -0.62
CA GLU A 271 9.51 -12.65 -0.24
C GLU A 271 9.95 -14.07 -0.58
N VAL A 272 10.61 -14.26 -1.74
CA VAL A 272 11.13 -15.57 -2.16
C VAL A 272 12.26 -16.00 -1.25
N ALA A 273 13.18 -15.08 -0.93
CA ALA A 273 14.29 -15.35 -0.01
C ALA A 273 13.79 -15.74 1.38
N ALA A 274 12.84 -15.00 1.94
CA ALA A 274 12.27 -15.28 3.27
C ALA A 274 11.53 -16.62 3.31
N ILE A 275 10.64 -16.88 2.34
CA ILE A 275 9.93 -18.18 2.26
C ILE A 275 10.93 -19.33 2.12
N ALA A 276 11.92 -19.17 1.24
CA ALA A 276 12.93 -20.20 1.02
C ALA A 276 13.72 -20.52 2.29
N GLN A 277 14.20 -19.49 3.01
CA GLN A 277 14.94 -19.69 4.25
C GLN A 277 14.11 -20.45 5.29
N HIS A 278 12.87 -20.01 5.54
CA HIS A 278 12.00 -20.65 6.52
C HIS A 278 11.65 -22.09 6.14
N GLN A 279 11.33 -22.36 4.87
CA GLN A 279 11.03 -23.71 4.42
C GLN A 279 12.26 -24.62 4.43
N SER A 280 13.46 -24.08 4.22
CA SER A 280 14.71 -24.83 4.37
C SER A 280 15.02 -25.20 5.82
N ILE A 281 14.69 -24.34 6.79
CA ILE A 281 14.95 -24.59 8.21
C ILE A 281 13.88 -25.50 8.83
N HIS A 282 12.61 -25.25 8.55
CA HIS A 282 11.49 -25.90 9.26
C HIS A 282 10.65 -26.84 8.39
N GLY A 283 10.86 -26.86 7.07
CA GLY A 283 10.03 -27.60 6.12
C GLY A 283 8.82 -26.80 5.64
N SER A 284 8.36 -27.09 4.41
CA SER A 284 7.27 -26.36 3.75
C SER A 284 5.89 -26.56 4.40
N THR A 285 5.70 -27.64 5.16
CA THR A 285 4.45 -27.89 5.89
C THR A 285 4.31 -27.02 7.15
N LEU A 286 5.42 -26.70 7.84
CA LEU A 286 5.42 -25.88 9.07
C LEU A 286 5.63 -24.38 8.79
N ARG A 287 6.03 -24.04 7.56
CA ARG A 287 6.23 -22.66 7.07
C ARG A 287 5.58 -22.50 5.71
N ARG A 288 4.25 -22.68 5.70
CA ARG A 288 3.44 -22.61 4.48
C ARG A 288 3.43 -21.20 3.92
N ALA A 289 3.64 -21.10 2.62
CA ALA A 289 3.30 -19.92 1.83
C ALA A 289 2.02 -20.20 1.07
N VAL A 290 1.06 -19.28 1.10
CA VAL A 290 -0.25 -19.43 0.47
C VAL A 290 -0.51 -18.28 -0.48
N LEU A 291 -0.91 -18.58 -1.71
CA LEU A 291 -1.34 -17.58 -2.70
C LEU A 291 -2.81 -17.79 -3.06
N LEU A 292 -3.63 -16.79 -2.76
CA LEU A 292 -5.08 -16.82 -2.99
C LEU A 292 -5.41 -16.32 -4.39
N PHE A 293 -6.16 -17.13 -5.15
CA PHE A 293 -6.62 -16.79 -6.50
C PHE A 293 -8.16 -16.77 -6.58
N PRO A 294 -8.76 -15.71 -7.13
CA PRO A 294 -10.20 -15.69 -7.37
C PRO A 294 -10.57 -16.63 -8.55
N ARG A 295 -11.57 -17.50 -8.37
CA ARG A 295 -12.06 -18.45 -9.39
C ARG A 295 -12.62 -17.80 -10.65
N LYS A 296 -13.11 -16.56 -10.55
CA LYS A 296 -13.70 -15.83 -11.67
C LYS A 296 -13.02 -14.48 -11.82
N SER A 297 -12.68 -14.12 -13.07
CA SER A 297 -12.09 -12.83 -13.44
C SER A 297 -12.93 -11.60 -13.02
N ARG A 298 -14.23 -11.79 -12.73
CA ARG A 298 -15.12 -10.72 -12.25
C ARG A 298 -14.99 -10.39 -10.76
N HIS A 299 -14.31 -11.22 -9.97
CA HIS A 299 -14.16 -11.03 -8.51
C HIS A 299 -12.75 -10.61 -8.08
N SER A 300 -11.78 -10.47 -8.99
CA SER A 300 -10.49 -9.84 -8.68
C SER A 300 -10.67 -8.31 -8.57
N LYS A 301 -11.43 -7.87 -7.56
CA LYS A 301 -11.59 -6.44 -7.24
C LYS A 301 -10.31 -5.82 -6.69
N LEU A 302 -9.27 -6.62 -6.41
CA LEU A 302 -7.93 -6.11 -6.13
C LEU A 302 -7.32 -5.56 -7.42
N LEU A 303 -7.83 -4.42 -7.81
CA LEU A 303 -7.29 -3.62 -8.88
C LEU A 303 -6.06 -2.92 -8.32
N TRP A 304 -4.96 -3.00 -9.06
CA TRP A 304 -3.96 -1.94 -8.99
C TRP A 304 -4.72 -0.63 -9.14
N ALA A 305 -4.62 0.28 -8.19
CA ALA A 305 -5.22 1.62 -8.31
C ALA A 305 -4.71 2.32 -9.59
N ALA A 306 -3.58 1.84 -10.12
CA ALA A 306 -2.98 2.25 -11.36
C ALA A 306 -3.56 1.62 -12.65
N THR A 307 -4.69 0.88 -12.64
CA THR A 307 -5.33 0.36 -13.89
C THR A 307 -5.66 1.45 -14.93
N SER A 308 -5.52 2.73 -14.60
CA SER A 308 -5.26 3.81 -15.56
C SER A 308 -3.83 3.79 -16.15
N PHE A 309 -3.27 2.62 -16.47
CA PHE A 309 -1.96 2.49 -17.14
C PHE A 309 -2.02 2.89 -18.63
N SER A 310 -3.19 3.26 -19.14
CA SER A 310 -3.48 3.42 -20.57
C SER A 310 -3.02 4.74 -21.20
N THR A 311 -2.23 5.59 -20.54
CA THR A 311 -1.90 6.92 -21.11
C THR A 311 -0.42 7.29 -21.18
N THR A 312 0.52 6.45 -20.72
CA THR A 312 1.96 6.68 -20.96
C THR A 312 2.68 5.36 -21.21
N SER A 313 3.21 5.18 -22.42
CA SER A 313 3.94 3.98 -22.91
C SER A 313 5.00 3.47 -21.92
N ASP A 314 5.66 4.36 -21.20
CA ASP A 314 6.86 4.04 -20.42
C ASP A 314 6.58 3.24 -19.15
N ARG A 315 5.45 3.47 -18.47
CA ARG A 315 5.14 2.75 -17.23
C ARG A 315 4.71 1.30 -17.50
N GLY A 316 4.00 1.07 -18.61
CA GLY A 316 3.64 -0.27 -19.07
C GLY A 316 4.87 -1.09 -19.47
N MET A 317 5.81 -0.49 -20.20
CA MET A 317 7.09 -1.13 -20.55
C MET A 317 7.93 -1.44 -19.30
N LYS A 318 8.06 -0.49 -18.36
CA LYS A 318 8.75 -0.73 -17.07
C LYS A 318 8.10 -1.86 -16.28
N HIS A 319 6.77 -1.94 -16.25
CA HIS A 319 6.06 -3.04 -15.60
C HIS A 319 6.33 -4.38 -16.29
N ALA A 320 6.27 -4.45 -17.63
CA ALA A 320 6.57 -5.66 -18.38
C ALA A 320 8.01 -6.15 -18.15
N VAL A 321 8.99 -5.23 -18.13
CA VAL A 321 10.39 -5.54 -17.80
C VAL A 321 10.53 -6.01 -16.36
N LYS A 322 9.85 -5.34 -15.41
CA LYS A 322 9.82 -5.76 -13.99
C LYS A 322 9.26 -7.18 -13.85
N MET A 323 8.18 -7.49 -14.55
CA MET A 323 7.55 -8.82 -14.53
C MET A 323 8.47 -9.88 -15.15
N LYS A 324 9.09 -9.59 -16.29
CA LYS A 324 10.03 -10.51 -16.97
C LYS A 324 11.22 -10.88 -16.09
N THR A 325 11.72 -9.93 -15.29
CA THR A 325 12.89 -10.12 -14.41
C THR A 325 12.55 -10.77 -13.07
N LYS A 326 11.28 -10.86 -12.64
CA LYS A 326 10.91 -11.50 -11.38
C LYS A 326 11.35 -12.97 -11.33
N GLN A 327 11.11 -13.72 -12.41
CA GLN A 327 11.47 -15.14 -12.46
C GLN A 327 12.99 -15.36 -12.40
N SER A 328 13.77 -14.62 -13.17
CA SER A 328 15.24 -14.78 -13.18
C SER A 328 15.84 -14.43 -11.82
N ARG A 329 15.34 -13.39 -11.16
CA ARG A 329 15.78 -12.99 -9.82
C ARG A 329 15.43 -14.03 -8.77
N ALA A 330 14.20 -14.52 -8.75
CA ALA A 330 13.79 -15.60 -7.85
C ALA A 330 14.65 -16.85 -8.04
N ARG A 331 14.91 -17.28 -9.29
CA ARG A 331 15.81 -18.41 -9.57
C ARG A 331 17.22 -18.16 -9.06
N SER A 332 17.75 -16.95 -9.22
CA SER A 332 19.08 -16.59 -8.74
C SER A 332 19.14 -16.68 -7.21
N ILE A 333 18.15 -16.15 -6.50
CA ILE A 333 18.03 -16.24 -5.04
C ILE A 333 17.99 -17.70 -4.58
N LEU A 334 17.06 -18.50 -5.12
CA LEU A 334 16.88 -19.90 -4.73
C LEU A 334 18.14 -20.73 -5.00
N ARG A 335 18.84 -20.47 -6.11
CA ARG A 335 20.12 -21.11 -6.41
C ARG A 335 21.20 -20.72 -5.39
N SER A 336 21.35 -19.44 -5.08
CA SER A 336 22.35 -18.95 -4.11
C SER A 336 22.10 -19.50 -2.71
N MET A 337 20.84 -19.78 -2.36
CA MET A 337 20.45 -20.35 -1.07
C MET A 337 20.40 -21.89 -1.07
N ASN A 338 20.65 -22.54 -2.22
CA ASN A 338 20.45 -23.98 -2.41
C ASN A 338 19.02 -24.48 -2.01
N ALA A 339 18.00 -23.67 -2.31
CA ALA A 339 16.62 -23.85 -1.84
C ALA A 339 15.64 -24.18 -2.99
N ASN A 340 15.96 -25.18 -3.83
CA ASN A 340 15.19 -25.46 -5.05
C ASN A 340 13.88 -26.23 -4.83
N ASN A 341 13.63 -26.74 -3.63
CA ASN A 341 12.48 -27.59 -3.31
C ASN A 341 11.38 -26.86 -2.52
N CYS A 342 11.43 -25.53 -2.49
CA CYS A 342 10.43 -24.71 -1.81
C CYS A 342 9.13 -24.63 -2.62
N THR A 343 8.01 -24.49 -1.93
CA THR A 343 6.68 -24.57 -2.53
C THR A 343 5.72 -23.49 -2.01
N VAL A 344 4.69 -23.20 -2.80
CA VAL A 344 3.56 -22.34 -2.44
C VAL A 344 2.26 -23.12 -2.63
N ASN A 345 1.35 -23.02 -1.67
CA ASN A 345 0.00 -23.56 -1.78
C ASN A 345 -0.90 -22.55 -2.50
N TYR A 346 -1.51 -22.98 -3.58
CA TYR A 346 -2.45 -22.20 -4.36
C TYR A 346 -3.86 -22.52 -3.92
N ILE A 347 -4.62 -21.51 -3.52
CA ILE A 347 -6.02 -21.69 -3.10
C ILE A 347 -6.94 -20.89 -4.01
N LEU A 348 -7.86 -21.59 -4.66
CA LEU A 348 -8.94 -21.03 -5.46
C LEU A 348 -10.15 -20.70 -4.58
N TYR A 349 -10.62 -19.46 -4.62
CA TYR A 349 -11.80 -19.01 -3.88
C TYR A 349 -12.92 -18.44 -4.76
#